data_AF-A0A3B0MT88-F1
#
_entry.id   AF-A0A3B0MT88-F1
#
_cell.length_a   1.000
_cell.length_b   1.000
_cell.length_c   1.000
_cell.angle_alpha   90.00
_cell.angle_beta   90.00
_cell.angle_gamma   90.00
#
_symmetry.space_group_name_H-M   'P 1'
#
loop_
_entity.id
_entity.type
_entity.pdbx_description
1 polymer ?
#
loop_
_entity_poly.entity_id
_entity_poly.type
_entity_poly.pdbx_seq_one_letter_code
_entity_poly.pdbx_strand_id
1 'polypeptide(L)' 'MKGMRFIPTGYGGHRRDPERVRREGWKEQKLLAVSLDDDRLTWPERELIRQLGEKLYGKPDAGDGR' A
#
# COMPACT_ATOMS: atom_id res chain seq x y z
N MET A 1 25.60 31.58 13.36
CA MET A 1 24.75 31.79 12.16
C MET A 1 24.02 30.47 11.87
N LYS A 2 22.75 30.57 11.48
CA LYS A 2 21.68 29.57 11.65
C LYS A 2 21.85 28.34 10.74
N GLY A 3 21.83 27.13 11.31
CA GLY A 3 21.88 25.87 10.57
C GLY A 3 20.67 25.71 9.64
N MET A 4 20.93 25.51 8.36
CA MET A 4 19.89 25.20 7.38
C MET A 4 19.42 23.76 7.59
N ARG A 5 18.21 23.62 8.13
CA ARG A 5 17.49 22.34 8.20
C ARG A 5 16.92 22.07 6.81
N PHE A 6 17.52 21.13 6.09
CA PHE A 6 16.98 20.64 4.82
C PHE A 6 15.69 19.88 5.10
N ILE A 7 14.56 20.40 4.61
CA ILE A 7 13.26 19.74 4.64
C ILE A 7 12.91 19.48 3.17
N PRO A 8 12.97 18.22 2.68
CA PRO A 8 12.64 17.95 1.28
C PRO A 8 11.20 18.36 0.99
N THR A 9 11.02 19.15 -0.07
CA THR A 9 9.73 19.64 -0.55
C THR A 9 8.79 18.46 -0.83
N GLY A 10 7.80 18.28 0.03
CA GLY A 10 6.82 17.18 -0.05
C GLY A 10 6.11 16.87 1.27
N TYR A 11 6.71 17.23 2.40
CA TYR A 11 6.06 17.14 3.72
C TYR A 11 5.29 18.42 4.03
N GLY A 12 4.10 18.58 3.43
CA GLY A 12 3.25 19.75 3.70
C GLY A 12 1.96 19.87 2.87
N GLY A 13 1.64 18.91 2.01
CA GLY A 13 0.33 18.83 1.36
C GLY A 13 -0.61 17.99 2.21
N HIS A 14 -1.86 18.42 2.38
CA HIS A 14 -2.93 17.60 2.94
C HIS A 14 -2.86 16.21 2.29
N ARG A 15 -2.48 15.17 3.05
CA ARG A 15 -2.42 13.80 2.52
C ARG A 15 -3.79 13.55 1.90
N ARG A 16 -3.83 13.31 0.59
CA ARG A 16 -5.07 12.92 -0.06
C ARG A 16 -5.60 11.74 0.72
N ASP A 17 -6.90 11.79 1.03
CA ASP A 17 -7.54 10.75 1.81
C ASP A 17 -7.18 9.36 1.24
N PRO A 18 -6.71 8.41 2.08
CA PRO A 18 -6.22 7.13 1.60
C PRO A 18 -7.27 6.35 0.78
N GLU A 19 -8.56 6.51 1.05
CA GLU A 19 -9.60 5.90 0.21
C GLU A 19 -9.70 6.58 -1.15
N ARG A 20 -9.55 7.91 -1.20
CA ARG A 20 -9.51 8.65 -2.45
C ARG A 20 -8.34 8.20 -3.32
N VAL A 21 -7.16 8.01 -2.74
CA VAL A 21 -5.97 7.52 -3.46
C VAL A 21 -6.20 6.12 -4.02
N ARG A 22 -6.78 5.20 -3.23
CA ARG A 22 -7.10 3.83 -3.69
C ARG A 22 -8.11 3.85 -4.84
N ARG A 23 -9.12 4.72 -4.77
CA ARG A 23 -10.16 4.84 -5.81
C ARG A 23 -9.63 5.43 -7.11
N GLU A 24 -8.84 6.50 -7.04
CA GLU A 24 -8.20 7.13 -8.21
C GLU A 24 -7.20 6.15 -8.85
N GLY A 25 -6.36 5.48 -8.03
CA GLY A 25 -5.44 4.44 -8.50
C GLY A 25 -6.15 3.32 -9.26
N TRP A 26 -7.31 2.87 -8.77
CA TRP A 26 -8.10 1.85 -9.46
C TRP A 26 -8.70 2.34 -10.78
N LYS A 27 -9.30 3.53 -10.78
CA LYS A 27 -9.99 4.05 -11.97
C LYS A 27 -9.02 4.37 -13.11
N GLU A 28 -7.95 5.08 -12.78
CA GLU A 28 -7.04 5.70 -13.77
C GLU A 28 -5.85 4.81 -14.11
N GLN A 29 -5.26 4.14 -13.12
CA GLN A 29 -4.01 3.39 -13.29
C GLN A 29 -4.22 1.87 -13.23
N LYS A 30 -5.45 1.41 -12.94
CA LYS A 30 -5.77 0.00 -12.69
C LYS A 30 -4.92 -0.62 -11.57
N LEU A 31 -4.52 0.20 -10.60
CA LEU A 31 -3.75 -0.20 -9.43
C LEU A 31 -4.66 -0.30 -8.21
N LEU A 32 -4.58 -1.41 -7.47
CA LEU A 32 -5.35 -1.64 -6.26
C LEU A 32 -4.43 -2.06 -5.12
N ALA A 33 -4.43 -1.29 -4.03
CA ALA A 33 -3.84 -1.70 -2.77
C ALA A 33 -4.94 -2.30 -1.88
N VAL A 34 -4.83 -3.60 -1.61
CA VAL A 34 -5.81 -4.37 -0.84
C VAL A 34 -5.11 -5.08 0.31
N SER A 35 -5.74 -5.08 1.49
CA SER A 35 -5.28 -5.88 2.63
C SER A 35 -5.72 -7.32 2.43
N LEU A 36 -4.85 -8.30 2.73
CA LEU A 36 -5.24 -9.71 2.75
C LEU A 36 -6.32 -10.00 3.81
N ASP A 37 -6.40 -9.14 4.83
CA ASP A 37 -7.35 -9.26 5.93
C ASP A 37 -8.67 -8.49 5.71
N ASP A 38 -8.89 -7.88 4.53
CA ASP A 38 -10.08 -7.07 4.27
C ASP A 38 -11.37 -7.91 4.34
N ASP A 39 -12.27 -7.58 5.27
CA ASP A 39 -13.52 -8.31 5.55
C ASP A 39 -14.47 -8.41 4.35
N ARG A 40 -14.30 -7.55 3.34
CA ARG A 40 -15.09 -7.61 2.10
C ARG A 40 -14.65 -8.73 1.18
N LEU A 41 -13.46 -9.29 1.38
CA LEU A 41 -12.93 -10.40 0.61
C LEU A 41 -13.36 -11.73 1.22
N THR A 42 -13.97 -12.57 0.40
CA THR A 42 -14.20 -13.98 0.70
C THR A 42 -12.86 -14.73 0.78
N TRP A 43 -12.87 -15.89 1.45
CA TRP A 43 -11.67 -16.72 1.58
C TRP A 43 -10.99 -17.03 0.23
N PRO A 44 -11.70 -17.41 -0.85
CA PRO A 44 -11.07 -17.63 -2.16
C PRO A 44 -10.43 -16.37 -2.75
N GLU A 45 -11.03 -15.20 -2.56
CA GLU A 45 -10.48 -13.93 -3.08
C GLU A 45 -9.20 -13.54 -2.34
N ARG A 46 -9.18 -13.72 -1.01
CA ARG A 46 -7.97 -13.52 -0.19
C ARG A 46 -6.84 -14.43 -0.66
N GLU A 47 -7.14 -15.70 -0.90
CA GLU A 47 -6.15 -16.68 -1.35
C GLU A 47 -5.63 -16.35 -2.75
N LEU A 48 -6.49 -15.90 -3.68
CA LEU A 48 -6.08 -15.43 -5.01
C LEU A 48 -5.11 -14.24 -4.90
N ILE A 49 -5.45 -13.24 -4.08
CA ILE A 49 -4.59 -12.07 -3.88
C ILE A 49 -3.27 -12.48 -3.24
N ARG A 50 -3.28 -13.38 -2.24
CA ARG A 50 -2.06 -13.92 -1.61
C ARG A 50 -1.16 -14.59 -2.64
N GLN A 51 -1.71 -15.50 -3.46
CA GLN A 51 -0.95 -16.20 -4.49
C GLN A 51 -0.39 -15.25 -5.56
N LEU A 52 -1.18 -14.26 -5.99
CA LEU A 52 -0.71 -13.22 -6.92
C LEU A 52 0.42 -12.39 -6.31
N GLY A 53 0.26 -11.97 -5.05
CA GLY A 53 1.29 -11.25 -4.31
C GLY A 53 2.58 -12.06 -4.20
N GLU A 54 2.47 -13.34 -3.81
CA GLU A 54 3.64 -14.24 -3.71
C GLU A 54 4.32 -14.48 -5.05
N LYS A 55 3.54 -14.59 -6.13
CA LYS A 55 4.10 -14.75 -7.47
C LYS A 55 4.83 -13.50 -7.95
N LEU A 56 4.31 -12.32 -7.64
CA LEU A 56 4.85 -11.04 -8.12
C LEU A 56 5.99 -10.51 -7.26
N TYR A 57 5.93 -10.71 -5.95
CA TYR A 57 6.82 -10.08 -4.98
C TYR A 57 7.56 -11.08 -4.08
N GLY A 58 7.29 -12.39 -4.23
CA GLY A 58 7.81 -13.41 -3.34
C GLY A 58 6.96 -13.56 -2.08
N LYS A 59 7.28 -14.58 -1.28
CA LYS A 59 6.62 -14.79 0.02
C LYS A 59 6.89 -13.56 0.89
N PRO A 60 5.87 -13.02 1.59
CA PRO A 60 6.14 -11.99 2.58
C PRO A 60 7.20 -12.54 3.54
N ASP A 61 8.21 -11.73 3.85
CA ASP A 61 9.13 -12.06 4.93
C ASP A 61 8.27 -12.28 6.17
N ALA A 62 8.08 -13.54 6.55
CA ALA A 62 7.49 -13.90 7.82
C ALA A 62 8.47 -13.32 8.83
N GLY A 63 8.13 -12.13 9.35
CA GLY A 63 9.06 -11.30 10.11
C GLY A 63 9.89 -12.17 11.03
N ASP A 64 11.21 -12.17 10.81
CA ASP A 64 12.18 -12.69 11.75
C ASP A 64 11.92 -11.98 13.07
N GLY A 65 11.14 -12.65 13.92
CA GLY A 65 10.91 -12.26 15.30
C GLY A 65 12.14 -12.61 16.12
N ARG A 66 13.27 -11.95 15.82
CA ARG A 66 14.46 -11.90 16.68
C ARG A 66 14.91 -10.47 16.90
#